data_AF-A0A0M0I0Q2-F1
#
_entry.id   AF-A0A0M0I0Q2-F1
#
_cell.length_a   1.000
_cell.length_b   1.000
_cell.length_c   1.000
_cell.angle_alpha   90.00
_cell.angle_beta   90.00
_cell.angle_gamma   90.00
#
_symmetry.space_group_name_H-M   'P 1'
#
loop_
_entity.id
_entity.type
_entity.pdbx_description
1 polymer ?
#
loop_
_entity_poly.entity_id
_entity_poly.type
_entity_poly.pdbx_seq_one_letter_code
_entity_poly.pdbx_strand_id
1 'polypeptide(L)'
;MTLSNLSHYVLPLACLLSMPSFSAVKGSVTLPSDQYLKDNNGKPVGYFKSDVLKTSQDNIATGAHDFEIRLSDDSPFSIKADSKVIKPGATISMTKNLENGVLSFEVAPVSKQDIGKVEYKVYIPSLYSIDDRFWEVFDPTYTPWVDSGQNVEYESWLPPLTQQMSDFTQTRQYKDVYTRERQDRDKDTNVGEIRNHGDPVTEYDYRNATESRDVKASVDTYVSTGDLHDCGEWVPPASETYEGLTVDQTFTCQQDQTRTWTYKVGSEVIGTHPQVQSIDDIKYRTVPGTKNPWLSTASAFGEWTNIDSSYDYSSWEPPIVAQTANFDQSRNYRQNQTRTEQKQEKNAVTGEIRNVGELQNITRAITIDQTRTITVNVSGWSNSGGVYSCSSWSPGTGSVASGTGFTQTRSCKQMQVRTWSYKDGTTVVTTRPENRVIDTSQSQGATGTKVVYGSWVFQGASQTQSNDPNWYMKVLSGYSQSELSSGCKVKDGVQRCLYRAGAQCTIGSLGYQAIHNPGINVFGVAVYNCK
;
A
#
# COMPACT_ATOMS: atom_id res chain seq x y z
N MET A 1 11.92 97.40 4.01
CA MET A 1 11.40 97.53 5.38
C MET A 1 12.58 97.32 6.31
N THR A 2 13.33 98.32 6.80
CA THR A 2 13.12 99.79 6.86
C THR A 2 11.88 100.28 7.62
N LEU A 3 12.08 101.40 8.34
CA LEU A 3 11.18 102.11 9.28
C LEU A 3 11.03 101.41 10.64
N SER A 4 11.39 101.95 11.83
CA SER A 4 11.67 103.29 12.40
C SER A 4 10.50 104.01 13.10
N ASN A 5 10.74 104.52 14.33
CA ASN A 5 10.53 105.92 14.80
C ASN A 5 10.54 106.04 16.35
N LEU A 6 11.38 106.90 16.95
CA LEU A 6 11.07 108.22 17.59
C LEU A 6 10.50 108.10 19.04
N SER A 7 10.55 109.07 19.98
CA SER A 7 11.13 110.43 20.18
C SER A 7 10.92 110.79 21.69
N HIS A 8 11.66 111.58 22.48
CA HIS A 8 12.96 112.28 22.54
C HIS A 8 13.20 112.56 24.08
N TYR A 9 14.12 113.30 24.70
CA TYR A 9 15.05 114.43 24.46
C TYR A 9 16.33 114.21 25.30
N VAL A 10 17.56 114.66 24.99
CA VAL A 10 18.15 116.03 24.95
C VAL A 10 18.21 116.76 26.31
N LEU A 11 19.37 116.63 26.99
CA LEU A 11 20.34 117.68 27.42
C LEU A 11 19.88 119.15 27.63
N PRO A 12 20.65 120.01 28.34
CA PRO A 12 21.73 119.78 29.34
C PRO A 12 21.60 120.65 30.62
N LEU A 13 22.51 120.48 31.59
CA LEU A 13 23.24 121.66 32.11
C LEU A 13 24.57 121.30 32.79
N ALA A 14 25.67 121.84 32.30
CA ALA A 14 26.94 121.91 33.02
C ALA A 14 27.08 123.34 33.57
N CYS A 15 27.05 123.50 34.89
CA CYS A 15 27.17 124.82 35.52
C CYS A 15 28.65 125.12 35.82
N LEU A 16 29.31 125.84 34.91
CA LEU A 16 30.63 126.42 35.11
C LEU A 16 30.50 127.85 35.63
N LEU A 17 31.41 128.23 36.53
CA LEU A 17 31.53 129.54 37.19
C LEU A 17 30.40 129.83 38.22
N SER A 18 30.63 130.64 39.26
CA SER A 18 31.83 131.44 39.57
C SER A 18 32.36 131.15 40.98
N MET A 19 33.68 131.28 41.16
CA MET A 19 34.27 131.37 42.50
C MET A 19 33.92 132.74 43.10
N PRO A 20 33.31 132.83 44.30
CA PRO A 20 33.33 134.06 45.06
C PRO A 20 34.77 134.29 45.54
N SER A 21 35.50 135.15 44.82
CA SER A 21 36.86 135.56 45.18
C SER A 21 36.82 136.47 46.41
N PHE A 22 36.73 135.86 47.59
CA PHE A 22 36.81 136.54 48.88
C PHE A 22 38.20 137.14 49.08
N SER A 23 38.36 138.38 48.61
CA SER A 23 39.54 139.21 48.85
C SER A 23 39.65 139.52 50.35
N ALA A 24 40.41 138.70 51.07
CA ALA A 24 40.73 138.92 52.47
C ALA A 24 41.65 140.15 52.60
N VAL A 25 41.03 141.32 52.80
CA VAL A 25 41.75 142.56 53.11
C VAL A 25 42.56 142.34 54.39
N LYS A 26 43.89 142.45 54.26
CA LYS A 26 44.93 142.09 55.25
C LYS A 26 45.10 140.58 55.45
N GLY A 27 46.02 140.01 54.67
CA GLY A 27 46.95 138.92 55.04
C GLY A 27 46.40 137.75 55.85
N SER A 28 46.23 136.61 55.20
CA SER A 28 46.03 135.31 55.86
C SER A 28 47.22 134.95 56.76
N VAL A 29 47.09 135.22 58.06
CA VAL A 29 48.05 134.73 59.07
C VAL A 29 47.85 133.23 59.21
N THR A 30 48.83 132.43 58.80
CA THR A 30 48.87 130.99 59.11
C THR A 30 48.94 130.83 60.63
N LEU A 31 47.92 130.23 61.24
CA LEU A 31 47.89 129.98 62.68
C LEU A 31 48.63 128.67 62.99
N PRO A 32 49.77 128.70 63.71
CA PRO A 32 50.54 127.51 64.06
C PRO A 32 49.80 126.66 65.10
N SER A 33 49.13 125.58 64.67
CA SER A 33 48.34 124.70 65.54
C SER A 33 48.54 123.21 65.27
N ASP A 34 48.94 122.49 66.32
CA ASP A 34 48.93 121.03 66.43
C ASP A 34 47.62 120.50 67.06
N GLN A 35 46.64 121.37 67.30
CA GLN A 35 45.35 121.04 67.93
C GLN A 35 44.19 121.31 66.97
N TYR A 36 43.10 120.57 67.16
CA TYR A 36 41.84 120.80 66.48
C TYR A 36 41.29 122.16 66.88
N LEU A 37 41.45 123.15 65.99
CA LEU A 37 40.90 124.49 66.18
C LEU A 37 39.38 124.39 66.23
N LYS A 38 38.78 125.01 67.25
CA LYS A 38 37.33 125.06 67.45
C LYS A 38 36.86 126.51 67.48
N ASP A 39 35.65 126.75 66.98
CA ASP A 39 35.01 128.07 67.05
C ASP A 39 34.52 128.37 68.48
N ASN A 40 33.98 129.58 68.69
CA ASN A 40 33.42 129.98 69.99
C ASN A 40 32.22 129.13 70.45
N ASN A 41 31.70 128.24 69.60
CA ASN A 41 30.61 127.29 69.88
C ASN A 41 31.12 125.84 70.05
N GLY A 42 32.44 125.62 70.07
CA GLY A 42 33.06 124.30 70.21
C GLY A 42 33.07 123.43 68.94
N LYS A 43 32.62 123.95 67.79
CA LYS A 43 32.63 123.22 66.52
C LYS A 43 34.02 123.22 65.90
N PRO A 44 34.48 122.11 65.28
CA PRO A 44 35.74 122.08 64.57
C PRO A 44 35.75 123.10 63.42
N VAL A 45 36.87 123.81 63.26
CA VAL A 45 37.12 124.73 62.14
C VAL A 45 37.80 123.98 60.98
N GLY A 46 38.61 122.96 61.29
CA GLY A 46 39.12 121.99 60.32
C GLY A 46 38.32 120.68 60.39
N TYR A 47 37.58 120.37 59.33
CA TYR A 47 36.80 119.13 59.21
C TYR A 47 36.59 118.75 57.74
N PHE A 48 36.26 117.47 57.51
CA PHE A 48 35.64 116.99 56.27
C PHE A 48 34.15 116.75 56.51
N LYS A 49 33.32 117.00 55.49
CA LYS A 49 31.90 116.62 55.46
C LYS A 49 31.47 116.36 54.01
N SER A 50 30.78 115.25 53.76
CA SER A 50 30.16 114.94 52.46
C SER A 50 28.76 115.53 52.32
N ASP A 51 28.25 115.51 51.09
CA ASP A 51 26.80 115.54 50.83
C ASP A 51 26.13 114.23 51.26
N VAL A 52 24.81 114.12 51.08
CA VAL A 52 24.03 112.91 51.38
C VAL A 52 24.33 111.83 50.33
N LEU A 53 24.85 110.70 50.79
CA LEU A 53 25.18 109.52 49.99
C LEU A 53 23.94 108.64 49.77
N LYS A 54 23.84 108.01 48.60
CA LYS A 54 22.69 107.19 48.16
C LYS A 54 23.11 105.87 47.50
N THR A 55 22.21 104.87 47.53
CA THR A 55 22.37 103.59 46.82
C THR A 55 22.02 103.72 45.34
N SER A 56 22.27 102.66 44.56
CA SER A 56 21.81 102.56 43.17
C SER A 56 20.28 102.43 43.01
N GLN A 57 19.54 102.20 44.10
CA GLN A 57 18.07 102.26 44.14
C GLN A 57 17.54 103.65 44.56
N ASP A 58 18.40 104.68 44.61
CA ASP A 58 18.13 106.06 45.05
C ASP A 58 17.74 106.22 46.54
N ASN A 59 17.76 105.13 47.31
CA ASN A 59 17.62 105.11 48.76
C ASN A 59 18.82 105.81 49.44
N ILE A 60 18.61 106.41 50.62
CA ILE A 60 19.68 107.05 51.40
C ILE A 60 20.61 105.97 51.97
N ALA A 61 21.92 106.12 51.83
CA ALA A 61 22.89 105.17 52.39
C ALA A 61 22.85 105.19 53.92
N THR A 62 22.66 104.03 54.55
CA THR A 62 22.40 103.92 56.00
C THR A 62 23.23 102.81 56.66
N GLY A 63 23.62 103.03 57.92
CA GLY A 63 24.42 102.07 58.69
C GLY A 63 25.93 102.20 58.46
N ALA A 64 26.68 101.19 58.89
CA ALA A 64 28.15 101.20 58.88
C ALA A 64 28.72 101.21 57.46
N HIS A 65 29.53 102.22 57.14
CA HIS A 65 30.25 102.30 55.87
C HIS A 65 31.75 102.44 56.11
N ASP A 66 32.54 101.67 55.36
CA ASP A 66 33.99 101.78 55.32
C ASP A 66 34.43 102.82 54.28
N PHE A 67 35.42 103.63 54.64
CA PHE A 67 35.99 104.65 53.80
C PHE A 67 37.49 104.82 54.04
N GLU A 68 38.19 105.39 53.07
CA GLU A 68 39.62 105.64 53.14
C GLU A 68 39.92 107.13 53.05
N ILE A 69 40.86 107.60 53.87
CA ILE A 69 41.50 108.91 53.72
C ILE A 69 42.92 108.69 53.20
N ARG A 70 43.26 109.34 52.08
CA ARG A 70 44.57 109.25 51.42
C ARG A 70 45.26 110.61 51.38
N LEU A 71 46.51 110.69 51.83
CA LEU A 71 47.33 111.90 51.80
C LEU A 71 48.38 111.80 50.68
N SER A 72 48.57 112.86 49.90
CA SER A 72 49.55 112.84 48.79
C SER A 72 50.99 112.69 49.31
N ASP A 73 51.87 112.01 48.58
CA ASP A 73 53.31 111.91 48.88
C ASP A 73 53.99 113.29 48.91
N ASP A 74 53.57 114.20 48.02
CA ASP A 74 54.06 115.59 47.93
C ASP A 74 53.58 116.51 49.08
N SER A 75 52.86 115.98 50.08
CA SER A 75 52.29 116.80 51.16
C SER A 75 53.40 117.34 52.08
N PRO A 76 53.51 118.66 52.29
CA PRO A 76 54.62 119.24 53.06
C PRO A 76 54.65 118.85 54.54
N PHE A 77 53.56 118.31 55.10
CA PHE A 77 53.48 117.85 56.48
C PHE A 77 52.40 116.78 56.69
N SER A 78 52.42 116.16 57.87
CA SER A 78 51.43 115.15 58.29
C SER A 78 50.17 115.81 58.85
N ILE A 79 49.00 115.25 58.59
CA ILE A 79 47.73 115.67 59.19
C ILE A 79 47.20 114.61 60.15
N LYS A 80 46.17 114.95 60.93
CA LYS A 80 45.40 113.99 61.72
C LYS A 80 43.90 114.12 61.45
N ALA A 81 43.24 113.00 61.23
CA ALA A 81 41.80 112.89 60.99
C ALA A 81 41.16 112.01 62.08
N ASP A 82 40.14 112.51 62.80
CA ASP A 82 39.54 111.86 63.99
C ASP A 82 40.61 111.23 64.92
N SER A 83 41.65 112.01 65.23
CA SER A 83 42.86 111.67 66.01
C SER A 83 43.80 110.60 65.44
N LYS A 84 43.54 109.99 64.27
CA LYS A 84 44.53 109.15 63.56
C LYS A 84 45.50 110.02 62.76
N VAL A 85 46.80 109.82 62.94
CA VAL A 85 47.87 110.54 62.21
C VAL A 85 48.09 109.92 60.82
N ILE A 86 47.95 110.73 59.78
CA ILE A 86 48.21 110.39 58.39
C ILE A 86 49.50 111.13 57.95
N LYS A 87 50.52 110.37 57.57
CA LYS A 87 51.79 110.90 57.01
C LYS A 87 51.64 111.15 55.50
N PRO A 88 52.49 111.99 54.87
CA PRO A 88 52.58 112.07 53.42
C PRO A 88 52.72 110.67 52.80
N GLY A 89 51.98 110.40 51.71
CA GLY A 89 51.89 109.11 51.05
C GLY A 89 51.02 108.04 51.75
N ALA A 90 50.56 108.29 52.98
CA ALA A 90 49.78 107.29 53.73
C ALA A 90 48.29 107.27 53.35
N THR A 91 47.73 106.07 53.34
CA THR A 91 46.28 105.80 53.30
C THR A 91 45.84 105.18 54.61
N ILE A 92 44.73 105.65 55.18
CA ILE A 92 44.12 105.09 56.40
C ILE A 92 42.65 104.81 56.14
N SER A 93 42.26 103.54 56.34
CA SER A 93 40.86 103.10 56.34
C SER A 93 40.20 103.37 57.70
N MET A 94 38.93 103.78 57.67
CA MET A 94 38.08 104.03 58.84
C MET A 94 36.64 103.60 58.55
N THR A 95 35.94 103.14 59.57
CA THR A 95 34.51 102.81 59.51
C THR A 95 33.72 103.89 60.25
N LYS A 96 32.57 104.32 59.72
CA LYS A 96 31.64 105.21 60.44
C LYS A 96 30.20 104.91 60.04
N ASN A 97 29.28 104.98 60.99
CA ASN A 97 27.85 104.87 60.67
C ASN A 97 27.40 106.14 59.95
N LEU A 98 26.76 105.97 58.79
CA LEU A 98 26.12 107.06 58.08
C LEU A 98 24.70 107.25 58.62
N GLU A 99 24.55 108.20 59.54
CA GLU A 99 23.26 108.74 59.94
C GLU A 99 22.83 109.78 58.90
N ASN A 100 21.67 109.57 58.28
CA ASN A 100 21.14 110.38 57.16
C ASN A 100 22.13 110.51 55.97
N GLY A 101 22.94 109.47 55.70
CA GLY A 101 23.82 109.40 54.53
C GLY A 101 25.04 110.33 54.54
N VAL A 102 25.37 111.02 55.64
CA VAL A 102 26.45 112.03 55.67
C VAL A 102 27.70 111.53 56.40
N LEU A 103 28.83 111.51 55.69
CA LEU A 103 30.14 111.25 56.28
C LEU A 103 30.80 112.55 56.77
N SER A 104 31.41 112.55 57.96
CA SER A 104 32.19 113.68 58.47
C SER A 104 33.25 113.28 59.51
N PHE A 105 34.33 114.07 59.63
CA PHE A 105 35.43 113.87 60.61
C PHE A 105 36.24 115.16 60.85
N GLU A 106 36.85 115.33 62.03
CA GLU A 106 37.71 116.50 62.36
C GLU A 106 39.11 116.35 61.74
N VAL A 107 39.71 117.43 61.24
CA VAL A 107 41.03 117.44 60.57
C VAL A 107 41.92 118.59 61.08
N ALA A 108 43.19 118.31 61.39
CA ALA A 108 44.18 119.31 61.82
C ALA A 108 45.64 118.92 61.43
N PRO A 109 46.61 119.85 61.46
CA PRO A 109 48.04 119.53 61.38
C PRO A 109 48.52 118.69 62.57
N VAL A 110 49.73 118.12 62.46
CA VAL A 110 50.35 117.32 63.53
C VAL A 110 51.33 118.14 64.37
N SER A 111 52.02 119.14 63.80
CA SER A 111 52.93 120.04 64.51
C SER A 111 52.54 121.50 64.34
N LYS A 112 52.85 122.35 65.34
CA LYS A 112 52.67 123.81 65.25
C LYS A 112 53.61 124.46 64.23
N GLN A 113 54.69 123.79 63.85
CA GLN A 113 55.68 124.32 62.90
C GLN A 113 55.33 124.00 61.43
N ASP A 114 54.26 123.24 61.21
CA ASP A 114 53.78 122.84 59.89
C ASP A 114 53.10 124.02 59.18
N ILE A 115 53.78 124.63 58.20
CA ILE A 115 53.29 125.79 57.44
C ILE A 115 53.19 125.43 55.95
N GLY A 116 51.97 125.46 55.40
CA GLY A 116 51.71 125.18 53.99
C GLY A 116 50.26 124.81 53.71
N LYS A 117 49.99 124.32 52.50
CA LYS A 117 48.72 123.69 52.10
C LYS A 117 48.96 122.18 51.95
N VAL A 118 48.00 121.38 52.41
CA VAL A 118 47.97 119.92 52.23
C VAL A 118 46.63 119.53 51.62
N GLU A 119 46.65 118.56 50.70
CA GLU A 119 45.45 118.01 50.05
C GLU A 119 45.31 116.52 50.35
N TYR A 120 44.10 116.11 50.73
CA TYR A 120 43.73 114.73 51.02
C TYR A 120 42.50 114.33 50.20
N LYS A 121 42.35 113.04 49.92
CA LYS A 121 41.20 112.47 49.21
C LYS A 121 40.45 111.51 50.13
N VAL A 122 39.13 111.44 49.96
CA VAL A 122 38.25 110.48 50.65
C VAL A 122 37.63 109.57 49.61
N TYR A 123 37.62 108.26 49.86
CA TYR A 123 37.04 107.25 48.97
C TYR A 123 36.13 106.30 49.75
N ILE A 124 35.00 105.93 49.16
CA ILE A 124 33.99 105.01 49.73
C ILE A 124 33.73 103.93 48.68
N PRO A 125 34.00 102.63 48.93
CA PRO A 125 33.95 101.60 47.89
C PRO A 125 32.53 101.23 47.43
N SER A 126 31.57 101.25 48.34
CA SER A 126 30.18 100.83 48.12
C SER A 126 29.24 101.62 49.03
N LEU A 127 27.98 101.74 48.61
CA LEU A 127 26.90 102.38 49.36
C LEU A 127 25.69 101.44 49.34
N TYR A 128 25.09 101.19 50.50
CA TYR A 128 23.89 100.34 50.63
C TYR A 128 22.90 100.92 51.64
N SER A 129 21.65 100.44 51.60
CA SER A 129 20.59 100.82 52.52
C SER A 129 19.77 99.60 52.92
N ILE A 130 19.10 99.70 54.06
CA ILE A 130 18.14 98.70 54.54
C ILE A 130 16.83 98.66 53.73
N ASP A 131 16.58 99.68 52.90
CA ASP A 131 15.35 99.84 52.10
C ASP A 131 15.45 99.24 50.68
N ASP A 132 16.60 98.68 50.29
CA ASP A 132 16.81 98.06 48.96
C ASP A 132 16.07 96.69 48.88
N ARG A 133 15.37 96.39 47.76
CA ARG A 133 14.52 95.18 47.60
C ARG A 133 15.00 94.20 46.52
N PHE A 134 14.72 92.90 46.72
CA PHE A 134 15.14 91.79 45.85
C PHE A 134 14.10 90.65 45.86
N TRP A 135 13.85 90.02 44.69
CA TRP A 135 12.80 88.99 44.51
C TRP A 135 13.36 87.69 43.94
N GLU A 136 12.86 86.54 44.42
CA GLU A 136 13.17 85.19 43.95
C GLU A 136 11.89 84.41 43.58
N VAL A 137 12.01 83.34 42.80
CA VAL A 137 10.87 82.47 42.41
C VAL A 137 10.38 81.67 43.62
N PHE A 138 9.06 81.57 43.79
CA PHE A 138 8.43 80.87 44.91
C PHE A 138 7.45 79.78 44.45
N ASP A 139 7.10 78.85 45.35
CA ASP A 139 6.19 77.74 45.02
C ASP A 139 4.85 78.25 44.45
N PRO A 140 4.38 77.74 43.30
CA PRO A 140 3.11 78.15 42.72
C PRO A 140 1.90 77.63 43.54
N THR A 141 0.76 78.29 43.36
CA THR A 141 -0.53 77.83 43.87
C THR A 141 -1.36 77.17 42.77
N TYR A 142 -2.15 76.16 43.14
CA TYR A 142 -2.98 75.38 42.23
C TYR A 142 -4.43 75.35 42.69
N THR A 143 -5.39 75.41 41.77
CA THR A 143 -6.76 74.97 42.04
C THR A 143 -6.82 73.43 42.10
N PRO A 144 -7.88 72.84 42.69
CA PRO A 144 -8.22 71.46 42.42
C PRO A 144 -8.41 71.20 40.92
N TRP A 145 -8.24 69.94 40.50
CA TRP A 145 -8.69 69.47 39.19
C TRP A 145 -10.21 69.42 39.14
N VAL A 146 -10.80 70.05 38.11
CA VAL A 146 -12.24 70.06 37.84
C VAL A 146 -12.50 69.40 36.49
N ASP A 147 -13.57 68.63 36.38
CA ASP A 147 -14.07 68.08 35.11
C ASP A 147 -14.45 69.25 34.17
N SER A 148 -13.94 69.23 32.93
CA SER A 148 -14.24 70.28 31.93
C SER A 148 -15.53 70.05 31.15
N GLY A 149 -16.17 68.89 31.31
CA GLY A 149 -17.31 68.43 30.52
C GLY A 149 -16.95 68.05 29.07
N GLN A 150 -15.66 67.88 28.75
CA GLN A 150 -15.19 67.53 27.42
C GLN A 150 -14.55 66.13 27.39
N ASN A 151 -15.02 65.31 26.45
CA ASN A 151 -14.51 63.96 26.19
C ASN A 151 -13.86 63.91 24.81
N VAL A 152 -12.65 63.34 24.73
CA VAL A 152 -11.84 63.25 23.50
C VAL A 152 -11.30 61.84 23.27
N GLU A 153 -10.63 61.59 22.14
CA GLU A 153 -9.98 60.30 21.81
C GLU A 153 -10.91 59.07 21.94
N TYR A 154 -12.16 59.20 21.49
CA TYR A 154 -13.11 58.09 21.45
C TYR A 154 -12.64 56.92 20.56
N GLU A 155 -12.52 55.73 21.15
CA GLU A 155 -12.29 54.50 20.40
C GLU A 155 -13.53 54.04 19.62
N SER A 156 -13.34 53.04 18.73
CA SER A 156 -14.44 52.35 18.07
C SER A 156 -15.22 51.47 19.06
N TRP A 157 -16.54 51.38 18.88
CA TRP A 157 -17.40 50.51 19.68
C TRP A 157 -17.09 49.02 19.43
N LEU A 158 -16.80 48.28 20.50
CA LEU A 158 -16.54 46.84 20.47
C LEU A 158 -17.59 46.06 21.28
N PRO A 159 -18.04 44.88 20.84
CA PRO A 159 -17.69 44.23 19.56
C PRO A 159 -18.32 44.97 18.36
N PRO A 160 -17.77 44.82 17.14
CA PRO A 160 -18.34 45.42 15.93
C PRO A 160 -19.72 44.82 15.61
N LEU A 161 -20.55 45.57 14.88
CA LEU A 161 -21.94 45.18 14.55
C LEU A 161 -21.99 43.92 13.66
N THR A 162 -21.09 43.83 12.70
CA THR A 162 -20.89 42.64 11.86
C THR A 162 -20.64 41.41 12.74
N GLN A 163 -21.25 40.26 12.39
CA GLN A 163 -21.20 38.98 13.12
C GLN A 163 -22.13 38.86 14.35
N GLN A 164 -22.82 39.92 14.81
CA GLN A 164 -23.71 39.82 15.98
C GLN A 164 -25.10 39.28 15.58
N MET A 165 -25.52 38.18 16.20
CA MET A 165 -26.79 37.47 15.93
C MET A 165 -27.71 37.39 17.16
N SER A 166 -27.53 38.30 18.11
CA SER A 166 -28.34 38.47 19.32
C SER A 166 -28.24 39.92 19.80
N ASP A 167 -29.01 40.29 20.81
CA ASP A 167 -28.71 41.49 21.61
C ASP A 167 -27.30 41.40 22.21
N PHE A 168 -26.63 42.55 22.35
CA PHE A 168 -25.27 42.65 22.90
C PHE A 168 -24.98 44.04 23.46
N THR A 169 -24.12 44.14 24.46
CA THR A 169 -23.60 45.42 24.96
C THR A 169 -22.32 45.76 24.21
N GLN A 170 -22.24 46.97 23.63
CA GLN A 170 -20.98 47.53 23.14
C GLN A 170 -20.32 48.40 24.20
N THR A 171 -18.99 48.44 24.20
CA THR A 171 -18.18 49.33 25.05
C THR A 171 -17.10 50.02 24.19
N ARG A 172 -16.69 51.23 24.57
CA ARG A 172 -15.51 51.92 24.03
C ARG A 172 -14.78 52.70 25.13
N GLN A 173 -13.49 52.94 24.94
CA GLN A 173 -12.71 53.85 25.79
C GLN A 173 -12.70 55.27 25.21
N TYR A 174 -12.42 56.25 26.06
CA TYR A 174 -12.19 57.65 25.70
C TYR A 174 -11.34 58.35 26.78
N LYS A 175 -10.97 59.60 26.53
CA LYS A 175 -10.31 60.49 27.50
C LYS A 175 -11.30 61.50 28.07
N ASP A 176 -11.48 61.44 29.37
CA ASP A 176 -12.16 62.45 30.18
C ASP A 176 -11.14 63.55 30.54
N VAL A 177 -11.48 64.82 30.29
CA VAL A 177 -10.54 65.96 30.35
C VAL A 177 -10.80 66.81 31.60
N TYR A 178 -9.82 66.83 32.50
CA TYR A 178 -9.82 67.69 33.68
C TYR A 178 -8.96 68.92 33.44
N THR A 179 -9.34 70.05 34.03
CA THR A 179 -8.58 71.30 34.03
C THR A 179 -8.29 71.81 35.44
N ARG A 180 -7.22 72.59 35.58
CA ARG A 180 -6.93 73.39 36.77
C ARG A 180 -6.17 74.66 36.38
N GLU A 181 -6.16 75.65 37.27
CA GLU A 181 -5.31 76.83 37.13
C GLU A 181 -4.08 76.71 38.05
N ARG A 182 -2.89 77.00 37.50
CA ARG A 182 -1.65 77.23 38.24
C ARG A 182 -1.32 78.73 38.22
N GLN A 183 -1.13 79.32 39.38
CA GLN A 183 -0.63 80.69 39.54
C GLN A 183 0.81 80.64 40.03
N ASP A 184 1.74 81.11 39.19
CA ASP A 184 3.15 81.30 39.55
C ASP A 184 3.33 82.53 40.44
N ARG A 185 4.38 82.53 41.27
CA ARG A 185 4.61 83.51 42.34
C ARG A 185 6.09 83.82 42.53
N ASP A 186 6.38 85.04 42.97
CA ASP A 186 7.69 85.44 43.48
C ASP A 186 7.61 85.79 44.97
N LYS A 187 8.74 85.76 45.67
CA LYS A 187 8.90 86.17 47.06
C LYS A 187 10.04 87.17 47.21
N ASP A 188 9.86 88.19 48.04
CA ASP A 188 10.93 89.13 48.42
C ASP A 188 11.85 88.50 49.48
N THR A 189 13.17 88.55 49.27
CA THR A 189 14.16 87.90 50.14
C THR A 189 14.41 88.64 51.46
N ASN A 190 14.09 89.93 51.52
CA ASN A 190 14.41 90.81 52.64
C ASN A 190 13.23 90.94 53.61
N VAL A 191 11.99 90.99 53.10
CA VAL A 191 10.76 91.12 53.92
C VAL A 191 9.81 89.94 53.84
N GLY A 192 10.01 88.99 52.91
CA GLY A 192 9.18 87.79 52.79
C GLY A 192 7.80 88.00 52.17
N GLU A 193 7.54 89.18 51.59
CA GLU A 193 6.34 89.49 50.80
C GLU A 193 6.22 88.49 49.62
N ILE A 194 5.02 87.99 49.33
CA ILE A 194 4.77 87.09 48.18
C ILE A 194 3.80 87.77 47.21
N ARG A 195 4.14 87.75 45.93
CA ARG A 195 3.32 88.31 44.84
C ARG A 195 3.03 87.26 43.77
N ASN A 196 1.98 87.47 42.99
CA ASN A 196 1.74 86.70 41.76
C ASN A 196 2.75 87.12 40.67
N HIS A 197 3.21 86.16 39.89
CA HIS A 197 4.07 86.35 38.73
C HIS A 197 3.30 85.93 37.49
N GLY A 198 2.86 86.91 36.69
CA GLY A 198 2.06 86.67 35.49
C GLY A 198 0.63 86.20 35.77
N ASP A 199 -0.11 85.97 34.68
CA ASP A 199 -1.48 85.48 34.71
C ASP A 199 -1.55 83.96 35.03
N PRO A 200 -2.66 83.44 35.56
CA PRO A 200 -2.85 82.00 35.77
C PRO A 200 -2.74 81.19 34.46
N VAL A 201 -2.11 80.02 34.55
CA VAL A 201 -1.95 79.07 33.43
C VAL A 201 -2.91 77.90 33.61
N THR A 202 -3.77 77.64 32.61
CA THR A 202 -4.59 76.42 32.58
C THR A 202 -3.73 75.19 32.27
N GLU A 203 -3.87 74.16 33.08
CA GLU A 203 -3.28 72.83 32.85
C GLU A 203 -4.39 71.80 32.56
N TYR A 204 -4.02 70.71 31.87
CA TYR A 204 -4.94 69.66 31.40
C TYR A 204 -4.46 68.27 31.88
N ASP A 205 -5.41 67.41 32.26
CA ASP A 205 -5.20 66.01 32.67
C ASP A 205 -6.20 65.10 31.96
N TYR A 206 -5.70 64.08 31.26
CA TYR A 206 -6.46 63.25 30.32
C TYR A 206 -6.63 61.82 30.87
N ARG A 207 -7.75 61.57 31.53
CA ARG A 207 -8.00 60.32 32.27
C ARG A 207 -8.71 59.29 31.40
N ASN A 208 -8.32 58.03 31.51
CA ASN A 208 -9.02 56.95 30.80
C ASN A 208 -10.42 56.74 31.40
N ALA A 209 -11.44 56.83 30.56
CA ALA A 209 -12.82 56.54 30.90
C ALA A 209 -13.43 55.55 29.89
N THR A 210 -14.56 54.95 30.25
CA THR A 210 -15.25 53.95 29.43
C THR A 210 -16.75 54.17 29.44
N GLU A 211 -17.40 54.02 28.29
CA GLU A 211 -18.86 54.03 28.18
C GLU A 211 -19.36 52.77 27.48
N SER A 212 -20.58 52.35 27.85
CA SER A 212 -21.24 51.15 27.33
C SER A 212 -22.66 51.46 26.88
N ARG A 213 -23.14 50.76 25.85
CA ARG A 213 -24.51 50.88 25.32
C ARG A 213 -25.07 49.51 24.92
N ASP A 214 -26.33 49.26 25.25
CA ASP A 214 -27.02 48.04 24.81
C ASP A 214 -27.55 48.20 23.39
N VAL A 215 -27.16 47.27 22.52
CA VAL A 215 -27.60 47.17 21.14
C VAL A 215 -28.65 46.07 21.05
N LYS A 216 -29.84 46.44 20.55
CA LYS A 216 -30.92 45.52 20.23
C LYS A 216 -30.79 45.02 18.80
N ALA A 217 -30.82 43.70 18.62
CA ALA A 217 -30.67 43.06 17.32
C ALA A 217 -32.00 42.43 16.88
N SER A 218 -32.54 42.92 15.76
CA SER A 218 -33.73 42.33 15.11
C SER A 218 -33.35 41.78 13.75
N VAL A 219 -33.84 40.59 13.41
CA VAL A 219 -33.64 39.95 12.10
C VAL A 219 -34.99 39.74 11.39
N ASP A 220 -34.98 39.85 10.07
CA ASP A 220 -36.10 39.52 9.21
C ASP A 220 -36.10 38.02 8.81
N THR A 221 -37.06 37.63 7.97
CA THR A 221 -37.14 36.30 7.38
C THR A 221 -36.23 36.18 6.16
N TYR A 222 -35.57 35.04 5.98
CA TYR A 222 -34.87 34.72 4.73
C TYR A 222 -35.78 34.86 3.50
N VAL A 223 -35.25 35.53 2.48
CA VAL A 223 -35.86 35.68 1.16
C VAL A 223 -34.89 35.11 0.12
N SER A 224 -35.38 34.32 -0.82
CA SER A 224 -34.56 33.80 -1.92
C SER A 224 -34.01 34.93 -2.80
N THR A 225 -32.73 34.87 -3.12
CA THR A 225 -31.97 35.92 -3.82
C THR A 225 -31.12 35.31 -4.93
N GLY A 226 -31.24 35.83 -6.15
CA GLY A 226 -30.58 35.27 -7.34
C GLY A 226 -31.33 34.08 -7.94
N ASP A 227 -30.88 33.66 -9.13
CA ASP A 227 -31.37 32.46 -9.82
C ASP A 227 -30.79 31.18 -9.21
N LEU A 228 -31.39 30.02 -9.52
CA LEU A 228 -30.86 28.71 -9.15
C LEU A 228 -29.48 28.46 -9.79
N HIS A 229 -28.52 28.00 -8.97
CA HIS A 229 -27.15 27.68 -9.40
C HIS A 229 -26.73 26.28 -8.92
N ASP A 230 -25.51 25.86 -9.30
CA ASP A 230 -24.89 24.58 -8.91
C ASP A 230 -25.80 23.35 -9.02
N CYS A 231 -26.63 23.32 -10.06
CA CYS A 231 -27.54 22.21 -10.34
C CYS A 231 -26.76 20.94 -10.72
N GLY A 232 -27.04 19.85 -10.01
CA GLY A 232 -26.50 18.52 -10.32
C GLY A 232 -27.18 17.85 -11.52
N GLU A 233 -26.97 16.53 -11.65
CA GLU A 233 -27.69 15.69 -12.62
C GLU A 233 -28.91 14.99 -11.97
N TRP A 234 -29.70 14.28 -12.78
CA TRP A 234 -30.83 13.48 -12.29
C TRP A 234 -30.36 12.12 -11.74
N VAL A 235 -30.36 11.96 -10.42
CA VAL A 235 -29.78 10.81 -9.71
C VAL A 235 -30.89 9.92 -9.10
N PRO A 236 -30.77 8.57 -9.15
CA PRO A 236 -29.79 7.79 -9.89
C PRO A 236 -30.10 7.77 -11.40
N PRO A 237 -29.10 7.64 -12.29
CA PRO A 237 -29.30 7.75 -13.73
C PRO A 237 -30.09 6.56 -14.29
N ALA A 238 -30.99 6.84 -15.25
CA ALA A 238 -31.88 5.82 -15.83
C ALA A 238 -31.16 4.64 -16.52
N SER A 239 -29.88 4.81 -16.87
CA SER A 239 -28.99 3.77 -17.41
C SER A 239 -28.58 2.68 -16.41
N GLU A 240 -28.87 2.83 -15.12
CA GLU A 240 -28.63 1.79 -14.10
C GLU A 240 -29.80 0.82 -13.95
N THR A 241 -31.02 1.29 -14.23
CA THR A 241 -32.29 0.56 -14.13
C THR A 241 -32.69 -0.07 -15.47
N TYR A 242 -33.19 -1.30 -15.42
CA TYR A 242 -33.62 -2.04 -16.62
C TYR A 242 -34.84 -1.43 -17.30
N GLU A 243 -34.86 -1.50 -18.63
CA GLU A 243 -36.05 -1.22 -19.44
C GLU A 243 -37.22 -2.11 -18.99
N GLY A 244 -38.42 -1.52 -18.89
CA GLY A 244 -39.60 -2.16 -18.29
C GLY A 244 -39.75 -1.92 -16.78
N LEU A 245 -38.77 -1.32 -16.12
CA LEU A 245 -38.88 -0.78 -14.75
C LEU A 245 -38.86 0.76 -14.76
N THR A 246 -39.33 1.36 -13.68
CA THR A 246 -39.25 2.81 -13.43
C THR A 246 -38.16 3.15 -12.43
N VAL A 247 -37.63 4.37 -12.52
CA VAL A 247 -36.72 4.97 -11.54
C VAL A 247 -37.24 6.34 -11.12
N ASP A 248 -37.34 6.55 -9.81
CA ASP A 248 -37.59 7.86 -9.22
C ASP A 248 -36.24 8.58 -9.07
N GLN A 249 -36.15 9.78 -9.62
CA GLN A 249 -34.92 10.57 -9.68
C GLN A 249 -35.10 11.90 -8.95
N THR A 250 -34.05 12.32 -8.24
CA THR A 250 -33.89 13.68 -7.70
C THR A 250 -32.98 14.52 -8.57
N PHE A 251 -33.20 15.84 -8.56
CA PHE A 251 -32.34 16.84 -9.18
C PHE A 251 -32.29 18.06 -8.25
N THR A 252 -31.11 18.32 -7.70
CA THR A 252 -30.88 19.39 -6.73
C THR A 252 -30.17 20.56 -7.40
N CYS A 253 -30.66 21.77 -7.17
CA CYS A 253 -29.93 23.02 -7.37
C CYS A 253 -29.71 23.71 -6.02
N GLN A 254 -28.74 24.60 -5.94
CA GLN A 254 -28.64 25.56 -4.84
C GLN A 254 -29.49 26.80 -5.14
N GLN A 255 -30.13 27.32 -4.10
CA GLN A 255 -30.78 28.63 -4.06
C GLN A 255 -30.19 29.42 -2.90
N ASP A 256 -29.50 30.51 -3.18
CA ASP A 256 -29.12 31.47 -2.16
C ASP A 256 -30.36 32.18 -1.58
N GLN A 257 -30.32 32.39 -0.26
CA GLN A 257 -31.29 33.17 0.50
C GLN A 257 -30.56 34.19 1.37
N THR A 258 -31.05 35.42 1.36
CA THR A 258 -30.51 36.51 2.18
C THR A 258 -31.52 36.93 3.25
N ARG A 259 -31.02 37.28 4.44
CA ARG A 259 -31.75 37.99 5.49
C ARG A 259 -30.92 39.14 6.06
N THR A 260 -31.55 40.13 6.67
CA THR A 260 -30.89 41.33 7.19
C THR A 260 -31.03 41.43 8.71
N TRP A 261 -29.90 41.40 9.41
CA TRP A 261 -29.83 41.87 10.79
C TRP A 261 -29.85 43.39 10.83
N THR A 262 -30.67 43.96 11.71
CA THR A 262 -30.79 45.40 11.96
C THR A 262 -30.49 45.67 13.43
N TYR A 263 -29.57 46.59 13.68
CA TYR A 263 -29.07 46.92 15.02
C TYR A 263 -29.58 48.28 15.47
N LYS A 264 -30.13 48.36 16.69
CA LYS A 264 -30.72 49.58 17.25
C LYS A 264 -30.18 49.92 18.64
N VAL A 265 -30.10 51.21 18.93
CA VAL A 265 -29.88 51.73 20.29
C VAL A 265 -31.05 52.67 20.59
N GLY A 266 -31.88 52.30 21.57
CA GLY A 266 -33.18 52.93 21.75
C GLY A 266 -34.06 52.77 20.50
N SER A 267 -34.45 53.88 19.87
CA SER A 267 -35.22 53.91 18.62
C SER A 267 -34.37 54.03 17.35
N GLU A 268 -33.09 54.41 17.46
CA GLU A 268 -32.21 54.72 16.33
C GLU A 268 -31.59 53.45 15.74
N VAL A 269 -31.52 53.35 14.40
CA VAL A 269 -30.81 52.28 13.68
C VAL A 269 -29.35 52.67 13.52
N ILE A 270 -28.45 51.91 14.13
CA ILE A 270 -27.00 52.17 14.10
C ILE A 270 -26.25 51.36 13.03
N GLY A 271 -26.92 50.45 12.33
CA GLY A 271 -26.38 49.68 11.21
C GLY A 271 -27.18 48.43 10.87
N THR A 272 -26.78 47.77 9.78
CA THR A 272 -27.34 46.50 9.31
C THR A 272 -26.24 45.52 8.89
N HIS A 273 -26.56 44.23 8.82
CA HIS A 273 -25.66 43.17 8.36
C HIS A 273 -26.44 42.11 7.58
N PRO A 274 -26.13 41.89 6.28
CA PRO A 274 -26.73 40.80 5.52
C PRO A 274 -26.10 39.46 5.92
N GLN A 275 -26.95 38.45 6.12
CA GLN A 275 -26.59 37.05 6.29
C GLN A 275 -27.14 36.25 5.12
N VAL A 276 -26.26 35.53 4.42
CA VAL A 276 -26.61 34.64 3.31
C VAL A 276 -26.52 33.17 3.76
N GLN A 277 -27.41 32.34 3.25
CA GLN A 277 -27.32 30.88 3.30
C GLN A 277 -27.72 30.30 1.93
N SER A 278 -27.13 29.19 1.51
CA SER A 278 -27.60 28.43 0.35
C SER A 278 -28.49 27.27 0.82
N ILE A 279 -29.56 26.96 0.09
CA ILE A 279 -30.46 25.82 0.37
C ILE A 279 -30.68 24.97 -0.87
N ASP A 280 -30.98 23.69 -0.66
CA ASP A 280 -31.32 22.74 -1.73
C ASP A 280 -32.74 22.98 -2.27
N ASP A 281 -32.86 23.36 -3.55
CA ASP A 281 -34.10 23.23 -4.33
C ASP A 281 -34.11 21.88 -5.03
N ILE A 282 -34.92 20.94 -4.49
CA ILE A 282 -34.96 19.54 -4.94
C ILE A 282 -36.20 19.29 -5.79
N LYS A 283 -35.97 18.91 -7.05
CA LYS A 283 -37.01 18.49 -8.00
C LYS A 283 -37.04 16.97 -8.11
N TYR A 284 -38.22 16.41 -8.34
CA TYR A 284 -38.49 14.98 -8.39
C TYR A 284 -39.15 14.59 -9.72
N ARG A 285 -38.81 13.43 -10.27
CA ARG A 285 -39.53 12.83 -11.42
C ARG A 285 -39.41 11.31 -11.42
N THR A 286 -40.37 10.64 -12.03
CA THR A 286 -40.29 9.21 -12.36
C THR A 286 -40.04 9.07 -13.86
N VAL A 287 -39.07 8.25 -14.26
CA VAL A 287 -38.77 7.93 -15.68
C VAL A 287 -38.59 6.42 -15.88
N PRO A 288 -38.78 5.87 -17.10
CA PRO A 288 -38.41 4.49 -17.39
C PRO A 288 -36.89 4.29 -17.32
N GLY A 289 -36.45 3.10 -16.89
CA GLY A 289 -35.07 2.64 -17.05
C GLY A 289 -34.69 2.42 -18.51
N THR A 290 -33.41 2.55 -18.83
CA THR A 290 -32.88 2.46 -20.21
C THR A 290 -31.79 1.40 -20.39
N LYS A 291 -31.46 0.64 -19.34
CA LYS A 291 -30.50 -0.46 -19.40
C LYS A 291 -31.13 -1.67 -20.09
N ASN A 292 -30.46 -2.23 -21.09
CA ASN A 292 -30.91 -3.43 -21.79
C ASN A 292 -31.20 -4.58 -20.79
N PRO A 293 -32.43 -5.12 -20.73
CA PRO A 293 -32.80 -6.18 -19.81
C PRO A 293 -32.37 -7.58 -20.28
N TRP A 294 -31.94 -7.74 -21.54
CA TRP A 294 -31.58 -9.04 -22.10
C TRP A 294 -30.13 -9.41 -21.78
N LEU A 295 -29.96 -10.48 -21.00
CA LEU A 295 -28.67 -11.01 -20.56
C LEU A 295 -28.44 -12.41 -21.13
N SER A 296 -27.19 -12.75 -21.47
CA SER A 296 -26.84 -14.08 -21.97
C SER A 296 -27.19 -15.18 -20.97
N THR A 297 -27.89 -16.22 -21.42
CA THR A 297 -28.21 -17.42 -20.62
C THR A 297 -27.62 -18.67 -21.26
N ALA A 298 -27.77 -19.84 -20.62
CA ALA A 298 -27.37 -21.12 -21.20
C ALA A 298 -28.09 -21.38 -22.53
N SER A 299 -27.34 -21.83 -23.55
CA SER A 299 -27.88 -22.21 -24.85
C SER A 299 -28.84 -23.40 -24.75
N ALA A 300 -29.88 -23.40 -25.58
CA ALA A 300 -30.69 -24.60 -25.82
C ALA A 300 -29.95 -25.52 -26.82
N PHE A 301 -29.89 -26.81 -26.51
CA PHE A 301 -29.25 -27.82 -27.36
C PHE A 301 -30.25 -28.84 -27.86
N GLY A 302 -30.13 -29.23 -29.13
CA GLY A 302 -30.82 -30.39 -29.67
C GLY A 302 -30.17 -31.72 -29.25
N GLU A 303 -30.88 -32.81 -29.54
CA GLU A 303 -30.36 -34.17 -29.38
C GLU A 303 -29.19 -34.45 -30.34
N TRP A 304 -28.31 -35.36 -29.93
CA TRP A 304 -27.20 -35.83 -30.77
C TRP A 304 -27.68 -36.90 -31.76
N THR A 305 -27.50 -36.64 -33.06
CA THR A 305 -27.82 -37.58 -34.13
C THR A 305 -26.55 -37.98 -34.90
N ASN A 306 -26.47 -39.24 -35.33
CA ASN A 306 -25.36 -39.72 -36.15
C ASN A 306 -25.46 -39.13 -37.56
N ILE A 307 -24.36 -38.61 -38.11
CA ILE A 307 -24.33 -37.98 -39.45
C ILE A 307 -23.75 -38.86 -40.55
N ASP A 308 -23.00 -39.90 -40.18
CA ASP A 308 -22.27 -40.77 -41.10
C ASP A 308 -22.36 -42.25 -40.70
N SER A 309 -21.84 -43.12 -41.55
CA SER A 309 -21.60 -44.52 -41.20
C SER A 309 -20.40 -44.65 -40.26
N SER A 310 -20.51 -45.52 -39.27
CA SER A 310 -19.46 -45.92 -38.36
C SER A 310 -18.15 -46.34 -39.07
N TYR A 311 -17.02 -45.81 -38.59
CA TYR A 311 -15.69 -45.91 -39.21
C TYR A 311 -14.60 -46.20 -38.16
N ASP A 312 -13.31 -46.24 -38.54
CA ASP A 312 -12.16 -46.51 -37.66
C ASP A 312 -12.35 -47.72 -36.72
N TYR A 313 -12.85 -48.83 -37.26
CA TYR A 313 -12.99 -50.09 -36.51
C TYR A 313 -11.63 -50.64 -36.08
N SER A 314 -11.44 -50.87 -34.78
CA SER A 314 -10.33 -51.68 -34.28
C SER A 314 -10.56 -53.18 -34.51
N SER A 315 -9.51 -53.97 -34.33
CA SER A 315 -9.57 -55.43 -34.42
C SER A 315 -10.37 -56.02 -33.26
N TRP A 316 -11.00 -57.17 -33.50
CA TRP A 316 -11.74 -57.89 -32.46
C TRP A 316 -10.78 -58.62 -31.50
N GLU A 317 -10.83 -58.26 -30.22
CA GLU A 317 -10.04 -58.87 -29.15
C GLU A 317 -10.93 -59.64 -28.16
N PRO A 318 -10.47 -60.78 -27.59
CA PRO A 318 -9.23 -61.47 -27.91
C PRO A 318 -9.31 -62.14 -29.31
N PRO A 319 -8.17 -62.39 -29.98
CA PRO A 319 -8.16 -63.07 -31.27
C PRO A 319 -8.85 -64.44 -31.25
N ILE A 320 -9.56 -64.77 -32.34
CA ILE A 320 -10.38 -66.00 -32.45
C ILE A 320 -9.52 -67.27 -32.48
N VAL A 321 -8.37 -67.21 -33.14
CA VAL A 321 -7.46 -68.37 -33.22
C VAL A 321 -6.91 -68.72 -31.83
N ALA A 322 -6.85 -70.03 -31.55
CA ALA A 322 -6.52 -70.66 -30.27
C ALA A 322 -7.63 -70.74 -29.21
N GLN A 323 -8.76 -70.04 -29.33
CA GLN A 323 -9.87 -70.20 -28.37
C GLN A 323 -10.51 -71.59 -28.46
N THR A 324 -10.87 -72.18 -27.31
CA THR A 324 -11.37 -73.56 -27.17
C THR A 324 -12.73 -73.68 -26.44
N ALA A 325 -13.27 -72.56 -25.94
CA ALA A 325 -14.58 -72.44 -25.32
C ALA A 325 -15.25 -71.14 -25.79
N ASN A 326 -16.54 -70.96 -25.52
CA ASN A 326 -17.25 -69.71 -25.84
C ASN A 326 -16.58 -68.51 -25.17
N PHE A 327 -16.48 -67.39 -25.88
CA PHE A 327 -15.85 -66.17 -25.41
C PHE A 327 -16.51 -64.95 -26.05
N ASP A 328 -16.56 -63.85 -25.31
CA ASP A 328 -16.94 -62.56 -25.87
C ASP A 328 -15.72 -61.89 -26.53
N GLN A 329 -15.96 -61.23 -27.66
CA GLN A 329 -15.03 -60.30 -28.26
C GLN A 329 -15.53 -58.87 -28.08
N SER A 330 -14.60 -57.95 -27.82
CA SER A 330 -14.80 -56.52 -27.93
C SER A 330 -14.01 -55.93 -29.10
N ARG A 331 -14.47 -54.81 -29.61
CA ARG A 331 -13.71 -53.82 -30.39
C ARG A 331 -14.34 -52.45 -30.15
N ASN A 332 -13.75 -51.41 -30.69
CA ASN A 332 -14.37 -50.09 -30.78
C ASN A 332 -14.37 -49.55 -32.21
N TYR A 333 -15.13 -48.49 -32.41
CA TYR A 333 -15.24 -47.77 -33.68
C TYR A 333 -15.57 -46.30 -33.41
N ARG A 334 -15.39 -45.45 -34.42
CA ARG A 334 -15.76 -44.04 -34.37
C ARG A 334 -17.05 -43.76 -35.10
N GLN A 335 -17.77 -42.78 -34.59
CA GLN A 335 -19.04 -42.31 -35.11
C GLN A 335 -19.06 -40.79 -35.00
N ASN A 336 -19.30 -40.07 -36.10
CA ASN A 336 -19.57 -38.65 -36.00
C ASN A 336 -21.04 -38.41 -35.68
N GLN A 337 -21.28 -37.42 -34.83
CA GLN A 337 -22.60 -36.95 -34.45
C GLN A 337 -22.68 -35.43 -34.64
N THR A 338 -23.87 -34.93 -34.94
CA THR A 338 -24.21 -33.51 -34.88
C THR A 338 -25.29 -33.26 -33.85
N ARG A 339 -25.37 -32.03 -33.35
CA ARG A 339 -26.57 -31.46 -32.74
C ARG A 339 -26.66 -29.98 -33.06
N THR A 340 -27.84 -29.41 -32.85
CA THR A 340 -28.04 -27.97 -32.90
C THR A 340 -27.69 -27.31 -31.55
N GLU A 341 -27.15 -26.10 -31.61
CA GLU A 341 -27.08 -25.13 -30.51
C GLU A 341 -27.85 -23.87 -30.92
N GLN A 342 -28.79 -23.46 -30.08
CA GLN A 342 -29.42 -22.15 -30.14
C GLN A 342 -28.94 -21.32 -28.96
N LYS A 343 -28.17 -20.26 -29.22
CA LYS A 343 -27.81 -19.28 -28.20
C LYS A 343 -29.06 -18.51 -27.78
N GLN A 344 -29.13 -18.18 -26.49
CA GLN A 344 -30.30 -17.57 -25.88
C GLN A 344 -29.93 -16.43 -24.94
N GLU A 345 -30.84 -15.46 -24.84
CA GLU A 345 -30.84 -14.42 -23.82
C GLU A 345 -32.07 -14.58 -22.93
N LYS A 346 -31.94 -14.24 -21.65
CA LYS A 346 -33.03 -14.15 -20.70
C LYS A 346 -33.25 -12.70 -20.30
N ASN A 347 -34.50 -12.27 -20.27
CA ASN A 347 -34.90 -10.96 -19.78
C ASN A 347 -34.79 -10.93 -18.24
N ALA A 348 -34.04 -9.97 -17.71
CA ALA A 348 -33.79 -9.79 -16.28
C ALA A 348 -35.02 -9.31 -15.48
N VAL A 349 -36.04 -8.76 -16.15
CA VAL A 349 -37.26 -8.22 -15.57
C VAL A 349 -38.43 -9.21 -15.71
N THR A 350 -38.72 -9.67 -16.92
CA THR A 350 -39.86 -10.57 -17.19
C THR A 350 -39.54 -12.05 -17.00
N GLY A 351 -38.25 -12.42 -17.02
CA GLY A 351 -37.80 -13.81 -16.98
C GLY A 351 -37.99 -14.58 -18.30
N GLU A 352 -38.52 -13.94 -19.35
CA GLU A 352 -38.69 -14.52 -20.68
C GLU A 352 -37.35 -14.90 -21.31
N ILE A 353 -37.35 -15.91 -22.19
CA ILE A 353 -36.16 -16.38 -22.91
C ILE A 353 -36.38 -16.19 -24.41
N ARG A 354 -35.39 -15.61 -25.11
CA ARG A 354 -35.39 -15.43 -26.56
C ARG A 354 -34.19 -16.11 -27.21
N ASN A 355 -34.38 -16.56 -28.45
CA ASN A 355 -33.30 -17.06 -29.30
C ASN A 355 -32.50 -15.88 -29.87
N VAL A 356 -31.18 -16.05 -29.96
CA VAL A 356 -30.24 -14.99 -30.38
C VAL A 356 -29.28 -15.54 -31.43
N GLY A 357 -29.22 -14.87 -32.58
CA GLY A 357 -28.43 -15.31 -33.73
C GLY A 357 -28.95 -16.60 -34.37
N GLU A 358 -28.24 -17.05 -35.39
CA GLU A 358 -28.58 -18.24 -36.17
C GLU A 358 -28.33 -19.55 -35.39
N LEU A 359 -29.10 -20.58 -35.71
CA LEU A 359 -28.98 -21.93 -35.17
C LEU A 359 -27.66 -22.57 -35.63
N GLN A 360 -26.76 -22.90 -34.71
CA GLN A 360 -25.43 -23.43 -35.03
C GLN A 360 -25.44 -24.97 -34.97
N ASN A 361 -24.71 -25.62 -35.87
CA ASN A 361 -24.50 -27.08 -35.83
C ASN A 361 -23.15 -27.39 -35.18
N ILE A 362 -23.15 -28.18 -34.11
CA ILE A 362 -21.95 -28.66 -33.43
C ILE A 362 -21.75 -30.13 -33.77
N THR A 363 -20.60 -30.47 -34.35
CA THR A 363 -20.20 -31.85 -34.61
C THR A 363 -19.23 -32.37 -33.54
N ARG A 364 -19.28 -33.68 -33.27
CA ARG A 364 -18.28 -34.41 -32.47
C ARG A 364 -18.02 -35.79 -33.06
N ALA A 365 -16.80 -36.29 -32.91
CA ALA A 365 -16.50 -37.72 -33.02
C ALA A 365 -16.63 -38.36 -31.64
N ILE A 366 -17.38 -39.46 -31.52
CA ILE A 366 -17.35 -40.33 -30.34
C ILE A 366 -16.74 -41.69 -30.69
N THR A 367 -16.17 -42.35 -29.69
CA THR A 367 -15.77 -43.76 -29.77
C THR A 367 -16.86 -44.60 -29.12
N ILE A 368 -17.27 -45.68 -29.78
CA ILE A 368 -18.32 -46.59 -29.30
C ILE A 368 -17.72 -48.00 -29.24
N ASP A 369 -17.86 -48.64 -28.08
CA ASP A 369 -17.49 -50.05 -27.90
C ASP A 369 -18.57 -50.97 -28.48
N GLN A 370 -18.15 -52.02 -29.18
CA GLN A 370 -19.01 -53.07 -29.71
C GLN A 370 -18.55 -54.43 -29.16
N THR A 371 -19.47 -55.22 -28.62
CA THR A 371 -19.22 -56.59 -28.18
C THR A 371 -19.98 -57.61 -29.05
N ARG A 372 -19.53 -58.86 -29.01
CA ARG A 372 -20.24 -60.04 -29.56
C ARG A 372 -19.80 -61.33 -28.87
N THR A 373 -20.69 -62.30 -28.77
CA THR A 373 -20.38 -63.63 -28.20
C THR A 373 -20.03 -64.64 -29.28
N ILE A 374 -18.78 -65.12 -29.31
CA ILE A 374 -18.34 -66.18 -30.21
C ILE A 374 -18.61 -67.54 -29.58
N THR A 375 -19.51 -68.30 -30.19
CA THR A 375 -19.78 -69.70 -29.83
C THR A 375 -18.74 -70.61 -30.49
N VAL A 376 -18.06 -71.43 -29.70
CA VAL A 376 -17.00 -72.33 -30.15
C VAL A 376 -17.50 -73.77 -30.15
N ASN A 377 -17.55 -74.36 -31.33
CA ASN A 377 -17.94 -75.76 -31.54
C ASN A 377 -16.74 -76.57 -32.03
N VAL A 378 -16.67 -77.85 -31.66
CA VAL A 378 -15.63 -78.77 -32.14
C VAL A 378 -16.26 -80.08 -32.62
N SER A 379 -15.83 -80.56 -33.79
CA SER A 379 -16.31 -81.85 -34.30
C SER A 379 -15.71 -83.03 -33.53
N GLY A 380 -16.34 -84.20 -33.65
CA GLY A 380 -15.66 -85.46 -33.39
C GLY A 380 -14.43 -85.63 -34.30
N TRP A 381 -13.51 -86.50 -33.88
CA TRP A 381 -12.37 -86.92 -34.70
C TRP A 381 -12.82 -87.86 -35.82
N SER A 382 -12.45 -87.56 -37.06
CA SER A 382 -12.65 -88.43 -38.23
C SER A 382 -11.31 -88.91 -38.80
N ASN A 383 -11.29 -90.07 -39.44
CA ASN A 383 -10.09 -90.57 -40.11
C ASN A 383 -9.84 -89.77 -41.40
N SER A 384 -8.62 -89.27 -41.56
CA SER A 384 -8.15 -88.59 -42.78
C SER A 384 -7.20 -89.50 -43.55
N GLY A 385 -7.60 -89.91 -44.75
CA GLY A 385 -6.87 -90.89 -45.55
C GLY A 385 -6.89 -92.31 -44.95
N GLY A 386 -6.21 -93.24 -45.63
CA GLY A 386 -6.04 -94.61 -45.16
C GLY A 386 -4.93 -94.78 -44.12
N VAL A 387 -4.80 -96.00 -43.58
CA VAL A 387 -3.70 -96.36 -42.67
C VAL A 387 -2.36 -96.38 -43.40
N TYR A 388 -1.30 -95.97 -42.70
CA TYR A 388 0.06 -95.88 -43.23
C TYR A 388 1.11 -96.29 -42.19
N SER A 389 2.38 -96.40 -42.61
CA SER A 389 3.51 -96.81 -41.76
C SER A 389 3.22 -98.06 -40.90
N CYS A 390 2.60 -99.06 -41.52
CA CYS A 390 2.25 -100.32 -40.86
C CYS A 390 3.48 -101.17 -40.55
N SER A 391 3.48 -101.83 -39.39
CA SER A 391 4.42 -102.90 -39.08
C SER A 391 4.24 -104.10 -40.01
N SER A 392 5.25 -104.97 -40.03
CA SER A 392 5.09 -106.34 -40.54
C SER A 392 3.94 -107.07 -39.85
N TRP A 393 3.29 -107.98 -40.58
CA TRP A 393 2.30 -108.89 -40.03
C TRP A 393 2.94 -109.91 -39.08
N SER A 394 2.35 -110.10 -37.91
CA SER A 394 2.82 -111.03 -36.87
C SER A 394 1.67 -111.90 -36.35
N PRO A 395 1.87 -113.21 -36.09
CA PRO A 395 3.07 -114.00 -36.38
C PRO A 395 3.36 -114.13 -37.88
N GLY A 396 4.60 -114.44 -38.27
CA GLY A 396 4.93 -114.72 -39.67
C GLY A 396 4.37 -116.07 -40.14
N THR A 397 4.02 -116.22 -41.42
CA THR A 397 3.48 -117.50 -41.94
C THR A 397 4.44 -118.67 -41.75
N GLY A 398 5.76 -118.44 -41.84
CA GLY A 398 6.80 -119.43 -41.56
C GLY A 398 6.95 -119.84 -40.08
N SER A 399 6.32 -119.15 -39.12
CA SER A 399 6.29 -119.60 -37.72
C SER A 399 5.19 -120.63 -37.42
N VAL A 400 4.19 -120.74 -38.30
CA VAL A 400 3.00 -121.59 -38.12
C VAL A 400 3.05 -122.81 -39.03
N ALA A 401 2.56 -123.95 -38.55
CA ALA A 401 2.57 -125.23 -39.26
C ALA A 401 1.83 -125.16 -40.61
N SER A 402 2.36 -125.89 -41.61
CA SER A 402 1.83 -125.91 -42.97
C SER A 402 0.35 -126.31 -43.00
N GLY A 403 -0.49 -125.46 -43.59
CA GLY A 403 -1.94 -125.71 -43.69
C GLY A 403 -2.77 -125.32 -42.45
N THR A 404 -2.15 -124.92 -41.34
CA THR A 404 -2.89 -124.39 -40.18
C THR A 404 -3.30 -122.94 -40.40
N GLY A 405 -4.60 -122.65 -40.35
CA GLY A 405 -5.13 -121.29 -40.38
C GLY A 405 -4.91 -120.55 -39.05
N PHE A 406 -4.51 -119.28 -39.12
CA PHE A 406 -4.26 -118.43 -37.95
C PHE A 406 -4.50 -116.95 -38.25
N THR A 407 -4.63 -116.13 -37.20
CA THR A 407 -4.80 -114.68 -37.32
C THR A 407 -3.47 -113.96 -37.21
N GLN A 408 -3.17 -113.08 -38.16
CA GLN A 408 -2.08 -112.12 -38.09
C GLN A 408 -2.59 -110.74 -37.69
N THR A 409 -1.82 -110.01 -36.90
CA THR A 409 -2.05 -108.60 -36.60
C THR A 409 -0.87 -107.73 -37.01
N ARG A 410 -1.13 -106.43 -37.21
CA ARG A 410 -0.10 -105.38 -37.39
C ARG A 410 -0.59 -104.06 -36.82
N SER A 411 0.34 -103.22 -36.35
CA SER A 411 0.05 -101.85 -35.94
C SER A 411 0.33 -100.89 -37.09
N CYS A 412 -0.58 -99.97 -37.36
CA CYS A 412 -0.44 -98.91 -38.36
C CYS A 412 -0.69 -97.54 -37.73
N LYS A 413 -0.16 -96.48 -38.34
CA LYS A 413 -0.57 -95.10 -38.04
C LYS A 413 -1.81 -94.74 -38.84
N GLN A 414 -2.69 -93.96 -38.23
CA GLN A 414 -3.86 -93.37 -38.87
C GLN A 414 -3.88 -91.87 -38.54
N MET A 415 -3.96 -91.02 -39.57
CA MET A 415 -4.19 -89.60 -39.37
C MET A 415 -5.68 -89.39 -39.06
N GLN A 416 -5.96 -88.52 -38.10
CA GLN A 416 -7.30 -88.06 -37.79
C GLN A 416 -7.35 -86.53 -37.80
N VAL A 417 -8.48 -85.99 -38.23
CA VAL A 417 -8.78 -84.56 -38.22
C VAL A 417 -10.05 -84.29 -37.41
N ARG A 418 -10.10 -83.14 -36.75
CA ARG A 418 -11.34 -82.51 -36.28
C ARG A 418 -11.35 -81.04 -36.64
N THR A 419 -12.54 -80.44 -36.73
CA THR A 419 -12.70 -79.04 -37.11
C THR A 419 -13.31 -78.25 -35.96
N TRP A 420 -12.63 -77.18 -35.56
CA TRP A 420 -13.19 -76.12 -34.73
C TRP A 420 -14.00 -75.16 -35.61
N SER A 421 -15.17 -74.74 -35.15
CA SER A 421 -16.03 -73.76 -35.82
C SER A 421 -16.41 -72.65 -34.85
N TYR A 422 -16.12 -71.42 -35.25
CA TYR A 422 -16.32 -70.21 -34.48
C TYR A 422 -17.51 -69.45 -35.07
N LYS A 423 -18.57 -69.25 -34.27
CA LYS A 423 -19.84 -68.67 -34.74
C LYS A 423 -20.22 -67.40 -33.99
N ASP A 424 -20.72 -66.44 -34.74
CA ASP A 424 -21.38 -65.21 -34.25
C ASP A 424 -22.88 -65.43 -34.46
N GLY A 425 -23.59 -65.81 -33.40
CA GLY A 425 -24.93 -66.39 -33.48
C GLY A 425 -24.98 -67.63 -34.39
N THR A 426 -25.70 -67.54 -35.50
CA THR A 426 -25.80 -68.61 -36.52
C THR A 426 -24.66 -68.58 -37.54
N THR A 427 -24.01 -67.43 -37.75
CA THR A 427 -23.02 -67.18 -38.80
C THR A 427 -21.67 -67.78 -38.45
N VAL A 428 -21.08 -68.58 -39.34
CA VAL A 428 -19.69 -69.05 -39.16
C VAL A 428 -18.73 -67.91 -39.50
N VAL A 429 -17.95 -67.47 -38.51
CA VAL A 429 -16.92 -66.43 -38.69
C VAL A 429 -15.65 -67.04 -39.28
N THR A 430 -15.25 -68.21 -38.78
CA THR A 430 -14.10 -68.97 -39.31
C THR A 430 -14.12 -70.43 -38.82
N THR A 431 -13.24 -71.26 -39.38
CA THR A 431 -12.99 -72.64 -38.94
C THR A 431 -11.48 -72.90 -38.83
N ARG A 432 -11.10 -73.86 -37.99
CA ARG A 432 -9.69 -74.29 -37.81
C ARG A 432 -9.62 -75.82 -37.76
N PRO A 433 -8.90 -76.48 -38.69
CA PRO A 433 -8.62 -77.91 -38.56
C PRO A 433 -7.60 -78.15 -37.45
N GLU A 434 -7.73 -79.29 -36.77
CA GLU A 434 -6.76 -79.83 -35.84
C GLU A 434 -6.48 -81.29 -36.23
N ASN A 435 -5.20 -81.65 -36.33
CA ASN A 435 -4.76 -82.96 -36.80
C ASN A 435 -4.09 -83.73 -35.66
N ARG A 436 -4.30 -85.04 -35.58
CA ARG A 436 -3.52 -85.96 -34.72
C ARG A 436 -3.22 -87.25 -35.46
N VAL A 437 -2.14 -87.92 -35.06
CA VAL A 437 -1.87 -89.30 -35.49
C VAL A 437 -2.21 -90.24 -34.33
N ILE A 438 -2.92 -91.31 -34.61
CA ILE A 438 -3.18 -92.41 -33.66
C ILE A 438 -2.57 -93.71 -34.18
N ASP A 439 -2.35 -94.66 -33.27
CA ASP A 439 -2.12 -96.06 -33.62
C ASP A 439 -3.45 -96.79 -33.81
N THR A 440 -3.49 -97.70 -34.78
CA THR A 440 -4.62 -98.59 -35.02
C THR A 440 -4.12 -99.99 -35.39
N SER A 441 -4.83 -101.03 -34.96
CA SER A 441 -4.48 -102.42 -35.26
C SER A 441 -5.30 -102.94 -36.43
N GLN A 442 -4.63 -103.59 -37.38
CA GLN A 442 -5.28 -104.40 -38.41
C GLN A 442 -5.11 -105.88 -38.10
N SER A 443 -6.07 -106.68 -38.58
CA SER A 443 -6.15 -108.13 -38.38
C SER A 443 -6.50 -108.80 -39.72
N GLN A 444 -5.86 -109.92 -40.04
CA GLN A 444 -6.17 -110.73 -41.22
C GLN A 444 -6.01 -112.23 -40.92
N GLY A 445 -6.73 -113.08 -41.65
CA GLY A 445 -6.48 -114.52 -41.67
C GLY A 445 -5.29 -114.86 -42.58
N ALA A 446 -4.48 -115.83 -42.17
CA ALA A 446 -3.38 -116.39 -42.95
C ALA A 446 -3.24 -117.90 -42.70
N THR A 447 -2.49 -118.58 -43.57
CA THR A 447 -2.19 -120.01 -43.43
C THR A 447 -0.69 -120.19 -43.20
N GLY A 448 -0.32 -121.06 -42.26
CA GLY A 448 1.07 -121.40 -41.98
C GLY A 448 1.73 -122.18 -43.13
N THR A 449 3.06 -122.14 -43.19
CA THR A 449 3.87 -122.73 -44.28
C THR A 449 5.03 -123.61 -43.79
N LYS A 450 5.14 -123.87 -42.49
CA LYS A 450 6.25 -124.64 -41.89
C LYS A 450 6.08 -126.16 -42.04
N VAL A 451 7.04 -126.82 -42.70
CA VAL A 451 7.07 -128.27 -42.98
C VAL A 451 7.62 -129.09 -41.80
N VAL A 452 7.23 -130.37 -41.69
CA VAL A 452 7.62 -131.33 -40.64
C VAL A 452 7.91 -132.71 -41.28
N TYR A 453 8.82 -133.51 -40.69
CA TYR A 453 9.30 -134.82 -41.22
C TYR A 453 9.03 -135.98 -40.22
N GLY A 454 9.02 -137.24 -40.70
CA GLY A 454 8.70 -138.44 -39.92
C GLY A 454 9.75 -139.57 -39.98
N SER A 455 9.40 -140.76 -39.44
CA SER A 455 10.26 -141.94 -39.29
C SER A 455 9.58 -143.27 -39.67
N TRP A 456 10.35 -144.23 -40.19
CA TRP A 456 9.86 -145.55 -40.62
C TRP A 456 9.58 -146.53 -39.46
N VAL A 457 8.47 -147.28 -39.56
CA VAL A 457 8.03 -148.31 -38.61
C VAL A 457 7.65 -149.59 -39.38
N PHE A 458 8.04 -150.78 -38.90
CA PHE A 458 7.71 -152.07 -39.54
C PHE A 458 6.21 -152.42 -39.43
N GLN A 459 5.65 -153.10 -40.44
CA GLN A 459 4.24 -153.52 -40.49
C GLN A 459 4.01 -155.03 -40.69
N GLY A 460 4.90 -155.78 -41.34
CA GLY A 460 4.71 -157.23 -41.54
C GLY A 460 5.51 -157.82 -42.71
N ALA A 461 5.39 -159.12 -42.93
CA ALA A 461 6.07 -159.85 -44.02
C ALA A 461 5.27 -161.09 -44.49
N SER A 462 5.57 -161.59 -45.70
CA SER A 462 4.95 -162.82 -46.27
C SER A 462 5.95 -163.60 -47.14
N GLN A 463 5.71 -164.90 -47.36
CA GLN A 463 6.63 -165.86 -48.00
C GLN A 463 5.91 -166.82 -48.96
N THR A 464 6.62 -167.29 -49.99
CA THR A 464 6.11 -168.25 -51.00
C THR A 464 7.25 -169.01 -51.69
N GLN A 465 6.99 -170.21 -52.22
CA GLN A 465 7.89 -170.89 -53.16
C GLN A 465 7.63 -170.39 -54.59
N SER A 466 8.67 -169.87 -55.24
CA SER A 466 8.66 -169.41 -56.63
C SER A 466 10.10 -169.26 -57.12
N ASN A 467 10.31 -169.44 -58.43
CA ASN A 467 11.64 -169.42 -59.04
C ASN A 467 12.07 -168.03 -59.57
N ASP A 468 11.20 -167.02 -59.45
CA ASP A 468 11.53 -165.60 -59.72
C ASP A 468 11.82 -164.90 -58.38
N PRO A 469 13.01 -164.28 -58.17
CA PRO A 469 13.32 -163.54 -56.94
C PRO A 469 12.43 -162.33 -56.65
N ASN A 470 11.78 -161.74 -57.67
CA ASN A 470 11.17 -160.42 -57.61
C ASN A 470 9.65 -160.38 -57.83
N TRP A 471 9.01 -161.51 -58.16
CA TRP A 471 7.57 -161.57 -58.47
C TRP A 471 6.69 -160.97 -57.37
N TYR A 472 7.01 -161.25 -56.09
CA TYR A 472 6.29 -160.72 -54.92
C TYR A 472 6.19 -159.20 -54.96
N MET A 473 7.30 -158.51 -55.21
CA MET A 473 7.35 -157.04 -55.16
C MET A 473 6.35 -156.44 -56.14
N LYS A 474 6.25 -157.04 -57.34
CA LYS A 474 5.30 -156.68 -58.38
C LYS A 474 3.85 -156.95 -57.96
N VAL A 475 3.58 -158.04 -57.24
CA VAL A 475 2.23 -158.39 -56.76
C VAL A 475 1.78 -157.46 -55.62
N LEU A 476 2.58 -157.23 -54.57
CA LEU A 476 2.12 -156.42 -53.41
C LEU A 476 2.23 -154.91 -53.60
N SER A 477 3.19 -154.40 -54.38
CA SER A 477 3.34 -152.94 -54.59
C SER A 477 2.75 -152.46 -55.92
N GLY A 478 2.66 -153.36 -56.91
CA GLY A 478 2.39 -153.05 -58.31
C GLY A 478 3.62 -152.66 -59.14
N TYR A 479 4.83 -152.70 -58.55
CA TYR A 479 6.09 -152.29 -59.17
C TYR A 479 7.19 -153.35 -59.02
N SER A 480 8.09 -153.41 -60.00
CA SER A 480 9.35 -154.15 -59.90
C SER A 480 10.37 -153.43 -59.00
N GLN A 481 11.39 -154.17 -58.56
CA GLN A 481 12.45 -153.65 -57.69
C GLN A 481 13.24 -152.49 -58.35
N SER A 482 13.41 -152.51 -59.67
CA SER A 482 14.11 -151.47 -60.44
C SER A 482 13.30 -150.18 -60.57
N GLU A 483 11.96 -150.25 -60.66
CA GLU A 483 11.12 -149.06 -60.68
C GLU A 483 11.21 -148.30 -59.34
N LEU A 484 11.20 -149.01 -58.21
CA LEU A 484 11.32 -148.43 -56.87
C LEU A 484 12.77 -148.09 -56.46
N SER A 485 13.79 -148.63 -57.14
CA SER A 485 15.19 -148.26 -56.87
C SER A 485 15.50 -146.82 -57.29
N SER A 486 14.75 -146.28 -58.26
CA SER A 486 14.76 -144.88 -58.70
C SER A 486 14.03 -143.89 -57.77
N GLY A 487 13.82 -144.28 -56.50
CA GLY A 487 13.12 -143.49 -55.49
C GLY A 487 11.63 -143.82 -55.38
N CYS A 488 10.97 -143.24 -54.38
CA CYS A 488 9.55 -143.48 -54.09
C CYS A 488 8.64 -143.11 -55.26
N LYS A 489 7.59 -143.91 -55.49
CA LYS A 489 6.54 -143.67 -56.48
C LYS A 489 5.18 -143.63 -55.78
N VAL A 490 4.31 -142.71 -56.18
CA VAL A 490 2.94 -142.65 -55.62
C VAL A 490 2.03 -143.56 -56.43
N LYS A 491 1.29 -144.43 -55.75
CA LYS A 491 0.26 -145.27 -56.36
C LYS A 491 -0.94 -145.37 -55.41
N ASP A 492 -2.14 -145.25 -55.98
CA ASP A 492 -3.42 -145.30 -55.24
C ASP A 492 -3.44 -144.25 -54.09
N GLY A 493 -2.85 -143.07 -54.33
CA GLY A 493 -2.69 -141.99 -53.35
C GLY A 493 -1.56 -142.18 -52.32
N VAL A 494 -0.97 -143.38 -52.23
CA VAL A 494 0.05 -143.70 -51.22
C VAL A 494 1.45 -143.66 -51.83
N GLN A 495 2.39 -142.96 -51.19
CA GLN A 495 3.80 -142.93 -51.57
C GLN A 495 4.48 -144.25 -51.17
N ARG A 496 4.84 -145.09 -52.15
CA ARG A 496 5.50 -146.39 -51.98
C ARG A 496 6.98 -146.30 -52.32
N CYS A 497 7.85 -146.76 -51.43
CA CYS A 497 9.30 -146.65 -51.53
C CYS A 497 9.97 -148.03 -51.48
N LEU A 498 11.16 -148.17 -52.10
CA LEU A 498 12.08 -149.23 -51.68
C LEU A 498 12.63 -148.86 -50.29
N TYR A 499 12.40 -149.68 -49.28
CA TYR A 499 12.88 -149.40 -47.93
C TYR A 499 14.40 -149.52 -47.87
N ARG A 500 15.05 -148.55 -47.21
CA ARG A 500 16.46 -148.58 -46.84
C ARG A 500 16.57 -148.13 -45.39
N ALA A 501 17.28 -148.90 -44.57
CA ALA A 501 17.53 -148.54 -43.17
C ALA A 501 18.20 -147.16 -43.09
N GLY A 502 17.68 -146.27 -42.24
CA GLY A 502 18.21 -144.92 -42.03
C GLY A 502 17.74 -143.82 -43.00
N ALA A 503 16.91 -144.11 -44.00
CA ALA A 503 16.36 -143.07 -44.88
C ALA A 503 15.27 -142.23 -44.18
N GLN A 504 15.29 -140.90 -44.33
CA GLN A 504 14.18 -140.04 -43.88
C GLN A 504 12.91 -140.26 -44.73
N CYS A 505 11.74 -139.91 -44.19
CA CYS A 505 10.47 -140.07 -44.87
C CYS A 505 9.41 -139.01 -44.52
N THR A 506 8.42 -138.89 -45.41
CA THR A 506 7.22 -138.07 -45.20
C THR A 506 6.15 -138.94 -44.55
N ILE A 507 5.53 -138.44 -43.48
CA ILE A 507 4.47 -139.11 -42.71
C ILE A 507 3.37 -139.61 -43.67
N GLY A 508 2.99 -140.89 -43.57
CA GLY A 508 2.03 -141.56 -44.45
C GLY A 508 2.61 -142.35 -45.63
N SER A 509 3.94 -142.37 -45.81
CA SER A 509 4.60 -143.19 -46.85
C SER A 509 4.68 -144.68 -46.46
N LEU A 510 4.68 -145.60 -47.43
CA LEU A 510 4.97 -147.03 -47.25
C LEU A 510 6.33 -147.42 -47.85
N GLY A 511 7.01 -148.42 -47.26
CA GLY A 511 8.31 -148.93 -47.69
C GLY A 511 8.34 -150.46 -47.80
N TYR A 512 9.10 -151.02 -48.75
CA TYR A 512 9.12 -152.46 -49.04
C TYR A 512 10.57 -153.00 -49.18
N GLN A 513 10.85 -154.21 -48.67
CA GLN A 513 12.19 -154.84 -48.67
C GLN A 513 12.13 -156.36 -48.94
N ALA A 514 13.01 -156.90 -49.79
CA ALA A 514 13.08 -158.34 -50.11
C ALA A 514 13.98 -159.17 -49.17
N ILE A 515 13.67 -160.47 -49.10
CA ILE A 515 14.26 -161.49 -48.22
C ILE A 515 14.39 -162.80 -49.03
N HIS A 516 15.54 -163.48 -48.95
CA HIS A 516 15.84 -164.72 -49.68
C HIS A 516 16.60 -165.70 -48.78
N ASN A 517 16.30 -167.00 -48.89
CA ASN A 517 17.07 -168.07 -48.26
C ASN A 517 17.58 -169.08 -49.31
N PRO A 518 18.90 -169.12 -49.59
CA PRO A 518 19.48 -169.85 -50.73
C PRO A 518 19.43 -171.38 -50.62
N GLY A 519 19.03 -171.96 -49.48
CA GLY A 519 19.02 -173.40 -49.29
C GLY A 519 17.79 -174.14 -49.84
N ILE A 520 16.69 -173.44 -50.14
CA ILE A 520 15.37 -174.09 -50.38
C ILE A 520 14.48 -173.36 -51.42
N ASN A 521 15.01 -172.42 -52.21
CA ASN A 521 14.26 -171.59 -53.16
C ASN A 521 12.99 -170.94 -52.57
N VAL A 522 13.14 -170.27 -51.42
CA VAL A 522 12.07 -169.49 -50.76
C VAL A 522 12.41 -168.01 -50.77
N PHE A 523 11.45 -167.21 -51.23
CA PHE A 523 11.51 -165.75 -51.25
C PHE A 523 10.35 -165.15 -50.44
N GLY A 524 10.59 -163.98 -49.85
CA GLY A 524 9.61 -163.21 -49.11
C GLY A 524 10.00 -161.73 -49.03
N VAL A 525 9.11 -160.89 -48.50
CA VAL A 525 9.31 -159.43 -48.42
C VAL A 525 8.66 -158.87 -47.16
N ALA A 526 9.23 -157.79 -46.63
CA ALA A 526 8.75 -156.99 -45.51
C ALA A 526 8.13 -155.65 -45.98
N VAL A 527 7.21 -155.11 -45.18
CA VAL A 527 6.53 -153.81 -45.38
C VAL A 527 6.74 -152.90 -44.16
N TYR A 528 6.88 -151.60 -44.42
CA TYR A 528 7.10 -150.50 -43.47
C TYR A 528 6.15 -149.33 -43.75
N ASN A 529 5.92 -148.46 -42.76
CA ASN A 529 5.07 -147.27 -42.83
C ASN A 529 5.73 -146.09 -42.09
N CYS A 530 5.68 -144.88 -42.64
CA CYS A 530 6.27 -143.68 -42.06
C CYS A 530 5.28 -142.93 -41.16
N LYS A 531 5.68 -142.62 -39.93
CA LYS A 531 4.87 -141.92 -38.92
C LYS A 531 5.58 -140.68 -38.37
#